data_AF-A0A3P7P0H9-F1
#
_entry.id   AF-A0A3P7P0H9-F1
#
_cell.length_a   1.000
_cell.length_b   1.000
_cell.length_c   1.000
_cell.angle_alpha   90.00
_cell.angle_beta   90.00
_cell.angle_gamma   90.00
#
_symmetry.space_group_name_H-M   'P 1'
#
loop_
_entity.id
_entity.type
_entity.pdbx_description
1 polymer ?
#
loop_
_entity_poly.entity_id
_entity_poly.type
_entity_poly.pdbx_seq_one_letter_code
_entity_poly.pdbx_strand_id
1 'polypeptide(L)'
;MQTQVSVDVVSAQTTRVTWIIPDNIECEGALLHFILEVNSTYDSSQIIKVEKNATSCALIDLMPGVEYSVRICASNRAGLGRYSKAVVFRNKGQQRELDMEAFEPTEFPPYDFDDDQEGLPETESEGFNFNVHNFLIPEEVSVFGAF
;
A
#
# COMPACT_ATOMS: atom_id res chain seq x y z
N MET A 1 -5.65 11.60 27.89
CA MET A 1 -4.24 11.66 27.43
C MET A 1 -4.16 10.87 26.13
N GLN A 2 -3.57 11.44 25.09
CA GLN A 2 -3.60 10.86 23.74
C GLN A 2 -2.44 9.88 23.50
N THR A 3 -2.68 8.83 22.72
CA THR A 3 -1.65 7.86 22.29
C THR A 3 -0.48 8.58 21.62
N GLN A 4 0.73 8.39 22.14
CA GLN A 4 1.95 8.96 21.57
C GLN A 4 2.61 7.95 20.64
N VAL A 5 2.85 8.37 19.40
CA VAL A 5 3.52 7.57 18.37
C VAL A 5 5.00 7.94 18.32
N SER A 6 5.85 6.94 18.14
CA SER A 6 7.28 7.04 17.91
C SER A 6 7.65 6.22 16.69
N VAL A 7 8.67 6.67 15.94
CA VAL A 7 9.05 6.06 14.67
C VAL A 7 10.55 5.79 14.65
N ASP A 8 10.92 4.57 14.25
CA ASP A 8 12.29 4.13 14.04
C ASP A 8 12.49 3.74 12.57
N VAL A 9 13.25 4.53 11.83
CA VAL A 9 13.56 4.23 10.42
C VAL A 9 14.63 3.15 10.35
N VAL A 10 14.22 1.94 9.95
CA VAL A 10 15.09 0.75 9.95
C VAL A 10 15.94 0.71 8.69
N SER A 11 15.30 0.68 7.53
CA SER A 11 15.95 0.58 6.21
C SER A 11 15.44 1.66 5.26
N ALA A 12 15.73 1.56 3.97
CA ALA A 12 15.19 2.41 2.91
C ALA A 12 13.79 2.00 2.44
N GLN A 13 13.23 0.89 2.95
CA GLN A 13 11.88 0.41 2.58
C GLN A 13 11.09 -0.06 3.81
N THR A 14 11.66 0.12 5.00
CA THR A 14 11.09 -0.43 6.23
C THR A 14 11.24 0.56 7.35
N THR A 15 10.13 0.84 8.03
CA THR A 15 10.09 1.70 9.20
C THR A 15 9.25 1.03 10.28
N ARG A 16 9.75 1.03 11.51
CA ARG A 16 9.01 0.50 12.66
C ARG A 16 8.32 1.66 13.36
N VAL A 17 7.02 1.52 13.59
CA VAL A 17 6.21 2.47 14.35
C VAL A 17 5.87 1.84 15.68
N THR A 18 6.07 2.58 16.77
CA THR A 18 5.76 2.15 18.14
C THR A 18 4.86 3.17 18.82
N TRP A 19 4.04 2.73 19.75
CA TRP A 19 3.18 3.63 20.52
C TRP A 19 2.91 3.12 21.92
N ILE A 20 2.59 4.06 22.82
CA ILE A 20 2.21 3.76 24.20
C ILE A 20 0.70 3.78 24.29
N ILE A 21 0.11 2.70 24.79
CA ILE A 21 -1.32 2.62 25.10
C ILE A 21 -1.55 3.31 26.46
N PRO A 22 -2.21 4.48 26.53
CA PRO A 22 -2.49 5.11 27.81
C PRO A 22 -3.56 4.33 28.58
N ASP A 23 -3.49 4.31 29.91
CA ASP A 23 -4.50 3.62 30.75
C ASP A 23 -5.92 4.20 30.59
N ASN A 24 -6.00 5.48 30.20
CA ASN A 24 -7.24 6.22 29.97
C ASN A 24 -7.36 6.64 28.50
N ILE A 25 -7.46 5.66 27.60
CA ILE A 25 -7.75 5.94 26.19
C ILE A 25 -9.09 6.67 26.13
N GLU A 26 -9.11 7.85 25.52
CA GLU A 26 -10.32 8.61 25.20
C GLU A 26 -11.07 7.87 24.08
N CYS A 27 -11.74 6.79 24.44
CA CYS A 27 -12.59 5.99 23.57
C CYS A 27 -13.99 6.01 24.17
N GLU A 28 -15.00 6.45 23.41
CA GLU A 28 -16.40 6.42 23.84
C GLU A 28 -16.95 4.98 23.78
N GLY A 29 -16.34 4.05 24.53
CA GLY A 29 -16.68 2.64 24.56
C GLY A 29 -15.47 1.72 24.71
N ALA A 30 -15.71 0.41 24.57
CA ALA A 30 -14.64 -0.59 24.63
C ALA A 30 -13.73 -0.50 23.40
N LEU A 31 -12.42 -0.41 23.62
CA LEU A 31 -11.40 -0.47 22.58
C LEU A 31 -11.45 -1.83 21.86
N LEU A 32 -11.63 -1.80 20.54
CA LEU A 32 -11.64 -3.00 19.69
C LEU A 32 -10.29 -3.21 18.99
N HIS A 33 -9.77 -2.17 18.35
CA HIS A 33 -8.51 -2.18 17.60
C HIS A 33 -7.99 -0.75 17.43
N PHE A 34 -6.75 -0.61 16.97
CA PHE A 34 -6.24 0.66 16.49
C PHE A 34 -6.22 0.71 14.97
N ILE A 35 -6.28 1.93 14.44
CA ILE A 35 -6.09 2.22 13.03
C ILE A 35 -4.88 3.14 12.90
N LEU A 36 -3.90 2.71 12.13
CA LEU A 36 -2.79 3.55 11.67
C LEU A 36 -3.14 4.08 10.30
N GLU A 37 -3.09 5.40 10.15
CA GLU A 37 -3.15 6.06 8.86
C GLU A 37 -1.73 6.51 8.51
N VAL A 38 -1.25 6.07 7.35
CA VAL A 38 0.06 6.38 6.80
C VAL A 38 -0.14 7.13 5.49
N ASN A 39 0.30 8.37 5.43
CA ASN A 39 0.25 9.18 4.22
C ASN A 39 1.68 9.40 3.72
N SER A 40 1.85 9.42 2.41
CA SER A 40 3.11 9.80 1.78
C SER A 40 2.91 11.02 0.89
N THR A 41 3.99 11.65 0.45
CA THR A 41 3.91 12.79 -0.47
C THR A 41 3.45 12.39 -1.88
N TYR A 42 3.68 11.14 -2.29
CA TYR A 42 3.53 10.69 -3.69
C TYR A 42 2.44 9.65 -3.90
N ASP A 43 2.11 8.88 -2.85
CA ASP A 43 1.16 7.78 -2.87
C ASP A 43 -0.11 8.09 -2.08
N SER A 44 -1.13 7.29 -2.34
CA SER A 44 -2.39 7.25 -1.60
C SER A 44 -2.22 6.93 -0.12
N SER A 45 -3.16 7.40 0.70
CA SER A 45 -3.22 7.11 2.12
C SER A 45 -3.44 5.61 2.37
N GLN A 46 -2.57 5.00 3.16
CA GLN A 46 -2.69 3.61 3.59
C GLN A 46 -3.34 3.54 4.98
N ILE A 47 -4.26 2.59 5.15
CA ILE A 47 -4.96 2.32 6.40
C ILE A 47 -4.59 0.93 6.89
N ILE A 48 -3.98 0.85 8.07
CA ILE A 48 -3.53 -0.41 8.68
C ILE A 48 -4.30 -0.63 9.98
N LYS A 49 -5.00 -1.76 10.06
CA LYS A 49 -5.70 -2.20 11.26
C LYS A 49 -4.78 -3.05 12.13
N VAL A 50 -4.65 -2.71 13.41
CA VAL A 50 -3.82 -3.45 14.36
C VAL A 50 -4.61 -3.78 15.63
N GLU A 51 -4.30 -4.92 16.22
CA GLU A 51 -4.98 -5.41 17.42
C GLU A 51 -4.90 -4.42 18.59
N LYS A 52 -5.92 -4.43 19.47
CA LYS A 52 -6.00 -3.51 20.62
C LYS A 52 -4.84 -3.61 21.62
N ASN A 53 -4.12 -4.73 21.63
CA ASN A 53 -2.98 -4.96 22.52
C ASN A 53 -1.63 -4.71 21.83
N ALA A 54 -1.64 -4.39 20.53
CA ALA A 54 -0.42 -4.11 19.79
C ALA A 54 0.15 -2.75 20.20
N THR A 55 1.46 -2.69 20.38
CA THR A 55 2.22 -1.45 20.69
C THR A 55 3.24 -1.11 19.62
N SER A 56 3.28 -1.91 18.53
CA SER A 56 4.19 -1.71 17.42
C SER A 56 3.65 -2.29 16.11
N CYS A 57 4.03 -1.69 15.00
CA CYS A 57 3.76 -2.16 13.65
C CYS A 57 4.98 -1.89 12.75
N ALA A 58 5.28 -2.80 11.83
CA ALA A 58 6.29 -2.60 10.80
C ALA A 58 5.61 -2.13 9.51
N LEU A 59 6.00 -0.95 9.03
CA LEU A 59 5.67 -0.46 7.71
C LEU A 59 6.73 -0.98 6.74
N ILE A 60 6.31 -1.70 5.71
CA ILE A 60 7.16 -2.31 4.68
C ILE A 60 6.81 -1.72 3.31
N ASP A 61 7.62 -2.05 2.29
CA ASP A 61 7.44 -1.61 0.90
C ASP A 61 7.33 -0.09 0.74
N LEU A 62 8.01 0.65 1.63
CA LEU A 62 8.09 2.10 1.56
C LEU A 62 9.06 2.54 0.47
N MET A 63 8.78 3.67 -0.17
CA MET A 63 9.69 4.26 -1.15
C MET A 63 10.92 4.86 -0.46
N PRO A 64 12.15 4.58 -0.96
CA PRO A 64 13.37 5.20 -0.45
C PRO A 64 13.35 6.72 -0.58
N GLY A 65 13.85 7.42 0.44
CA GLY A 65 13.99 8.87 0.42
C GLY A 65 12.68 9.65 0.40
N VAL A 66 11.52 9.01 0.59
CA VAL A 66 10.19 9.66 0.63
C VAL A 66 9.82 10.07 2.06
N GLU A 67 9.10 11.19 2.17
CA GLU A 67 8.51 11.66 3.42
C GLU A 67 7.14 11.00 3.66
N TYR A 68 6.95 10.53 4.88
CA TYR A 68 5.73 9.90 5.35
C TYR A 68 5.23 10.62 6.60
N SER A 69 3.91 10.64 6.77
CA SER A 69 3.26 11.03 8.02
C SER A 69 2.43 9.86 8.54
N VAL A 70 2.57 9.55 9.83
CA VAL A 70 1.82 8.49 10.50
C VAL A 70 1.05 9.05 11.68
N ARG A 71 -0.22 8.68 11.80
CA ARG A 71 -1.06 8.95 12.97
C ARG A 71 -1.88 7.71 13.33
N ILE A 72 -2.26 7.61 14.60
CA ILE A 72 -3.02 6.47 15.11
C ILE A 72 -4.31 6.94 15.79
N CYS A 73 -5.39 6.17 15.64
CA CYS A 73 -6.61 6.36 16.43
C CYS A 73 -7.09 5.02 16.99
N ALA A 74 -7.79 5.11 18.14
CA ALA A 74 -8.52 3.99 18.71
C ALA A 74 -9.84 3.81 17.97
N SER A 75 -10.33 2.57 17.83
CA SER A 75 -11.66 2.28 17.30
C SER A 75 -12.51 1.53 18.32
N ASN A 76 -13.78 1.88 18.38
CA ASN A 76 -14.82 1.23 19.17
C ASN A 76 -16.02 0.85 18.29
N ARG A 77 -17.09 0.33 18.92
CA ARG A 77 -18.34 -0.01 18.23
C ARG A 77 -19.05 1.19 17.57
N ALA A 78 -18.79 2.41 18.04
CA ALA A 78 -19.38 3.62 17.47
C ALA A 78 -18.58 4.13 16.25
N GLY A 79 -17.30 3.80 16.14
CA GLY A 79 -16.46 4.14 14.99
C GLY A 79 -15.01 4.40 15.36
N LEU A 80 -14.41 5.40 14.71
CA LEU A 80 -13.05 5.86 14.96
C LEU A 80 -13.07 6.97 16.01
N GLY A 81 -12.17 6.86 16.98
CA GLY A 81 -11.90 7.90 17.96
C GLY A 81 -10.98 9.00 17.39
N ARG A 82 -10.50 9.84 18.28
CA ARG A 82 -9.62 10.96 17.92
C ARG A 82 -8.23 10.47 17.49
N TYR A 83 -7.73 10.98 16.37
CA TYR A 83 -6.36 10.74 15.92
C TYR A 83 -5.31 11.40 16.81
N SER A 84 -4.18 10.71 16.99
CA SER A 84 -2.96 11.23 17.57
C SER A 84 -2.41 12.41 16.77
N LYS A 85 -1.48 13.15 17.39
CA LYS A 85 -0.57 14.00 16.62
C LYS A 85 0.14 13.15 15.56
N ALA A 86 0.20 13.66 14.33
CA ALA A 86 0.94 13.00 13.26
C ALA A 86 2.45 13.13 13.50
N VAL A 87 3.18 12.05 13.27
CA VAL A 87 4.63 12.01 13.27
C VAL A 87 5.09 11.94 11.82
N VAL A 88 5.92 12.90 11.42
CA VAL A 88 6.50 12.97 10.08
C VAL A 88 7.91 12.43 10.14
N PHE A 89 8.27 11.58 9.18
CA PHE A 89 9.61 11.01 9.05
C PHE A 89 9.97 10.83 7.59
N ARG A 90 11.27 10.83 7.29
CA ARG A 90 11.80 10.53 5.96
C ARG A 90 12.49 9.17 5.97
N ASN A 91 12.10 8.33 5.03
CA ASN A 91 12.70 7.01 4.86
C ASN A 91 14.15 7.13 4.33
N LYS A 92 15.01 6.14 4.61
CA LYS A 92 16.41 6.18 4.17
C LYS A 92 16.53 6.04 2.65
N GLY A 93 17.71 6.35 2.12
CA GLY A 93 18.03 6.21 0.70
C GLY A 93 17.63 7.42 -0.12
N GLN A 94 17.75 7.28 -1.44
CA GLN A 94 17.38 8.29 -2.43
C GLN A 94 16.24 7.73 -3.27
N GLN A 95 15.23 8.56 -3.53
CA GLN A 95 14.17 8.20 -4.46
C GLN A 95 14.82 7.95 -5.82
N ARG A 96 14.56 6.79 -6.42
CA ARG A 96 15.00 6.54 -7.79
C ARG A 96 14.23 7.50 -8.69
N GLU A 97 14.92 8.44 -9.30
CA GLU A 97 14.43 9.06 -10.52
C GLU A 97 14.49 7.96 -11.59
N LEU A 98 13.35 7.65 -12.20
CA LEU A 98 13.36 6.77 -13.36
C LEU A 98 14.08 7.56 -14.45
N ASP A 99 15.31 7.16 -14.78
CA ASP A 99 16.03 7.69 -15.94
C ASP A 99 15.22 7.29 -17.18
N MET A 100 14.38 8.22 -17.64
CA MET A 100 13.52 8.06 -18.81
C MET A 100 14.33 7.76 -20.08
N GLU A 101 15.63 8.08 -20.07
CA GLU A 101 16.60 7.75 -21.12
C GLU A 101 16.95 6.26 -21.23
N ALA A 102 16.64 5.41 -20.25
CA ALA A 102 16.86 3.96 -20.36
C ALA A 102 15.80 3.24 -21.20
N PHE A 103 14.68 3.90 -21.50
CA PHE A 103 13.75 3.50 -22.55
C PHE A 103 14.15 4.20 -23.84
N GLU A 104 15.35 3.93 -24.35
CA GLU A 104 15.59 4.21 -25.77
C GLU A 104 14.60 3.37 -26.56
N PRO A 105 13.72 3.96 -27.39
CA PRO A 105 12.98 3.20 -28.37
C PRO A 105 14.05 2.54 -29.22
N THR A 106 14.27 1.23 -29.05
CA THR A 106 15.08 0.47 -29.99
C THR A 106 14.45 0.73 -31.34
N GLU A 107 15.12 1.53 -32.17
CA GLU A 107 14.67 1.84 -33.51
C GLU A 107 14.26 0.50 -34.13
N PHE A 108 12.97 0.35 -34.43
CA PHE A 108 12.49 -0.85 -35.09
C PHE A 108 13.33 -0.98 -36.37
N PRO A 109 14.08 -2.09 -36.55
CA PRO A 109 14.84 -2.25 -37.77
C PRO A 109 13.85 -2.10 -38.93
N PRO A 110 14.21 -1.36 -40.00
CA PRO A 110 13.34 -1.27 -41.16
C PRO A 110 13.04 -2.70 -41.59
N TYR A 111 11.77 -3.08 -41.53
CA TYR A 111 11.31 -4.33 -42.09
C TYR A 111 11.65 -4.26 -43.59
N ASP A 112 12.62 -5.06 -44.04
CA ASP A 112 12.79 -5.39 -45.44
C ASP A 112 11.54 -6.17 -45.86
N PHE A 113 10.52 -5.44 -46.29
CA PHE A 113 9.37 -5.98 -46.99
C PHE A 113 9.87 -6.41 -48.38
N ASP A 114 10.35 -7.65 -48.49
CA ASP A 114 10.37 -8.34 -49.78
C ASP A 114 8.90 -8.49 -50.22
N ASP A 115 8.51 -7.61 -51.15
CA ASP A 115 7.25 -7.60 -51.88
C ASP A 115 7.18 -8.87 -52.72
N ASP A 116 6.77 -10.01 -52.13
CA ASP A 116 6.23 -11.20 -52.80
C ASP A 116 6.11 -12.39 -51.80
N GLN A 117 5.13 -12.38 -50.88
CA GLN A 117 4.46 -13.63 -50.46
C GLN A 117 2.99 -13.39 -50.15
N GLU A 118 2.14 -14.04 -50.97
CA GLU A 118 0.71 -14.19 -50.75
C GLU A 118 0.40 -14.80 -49.37
N GLY A 119 -0.62 -14.25 -48.71
CA GLY A 119 -1.31 -14.88 -47.58
C GLY A 119 -1.14 -14.17 -46.24
N LEU A 120 -1.90 -13.12 -46.01
CA LEU A 120 -2.14 -12.60 -44.66
C LEU A 120 -3.13 -13.52 -43.94
N PRO A 121 -2.78 -14.21 -42.83
CA PRO A 121 -3.78 -14.46 -41.82
C PRO A 121 -4.04 -13.13 -41.10
N GLU A 122 -5.30 -12.70 -41.07
CA GLU A 122 -5.73 -11.57 -40.23
C GLU A 122 -5.41 -11.89 -38.77
N THR A 123 -4.30 -11.36 -38.24
CA THR A 123 -4.12 -11.26 -36.79
C THR A 123 -4.99 -10.12 -36.30
N GLU A 124 -6.13 -10.50 -35.72
CA GLU A 124 -6.99 -9.63 -34.94
C GLU A 124 -6.14 -8.74 -34.03
N SER A 125 -6.42 -7.44 -34.04
CA SER A 125 -5.89 -6.53 -33.04
C SER A 125 -6.28 -7.07 -31.67
N GLU A 126 -5.33 -7.62 -30.92
CA GLU A 126 -5.50 -7.80 -29.49
C GLU A 126 -5.59 -6.41 -28.88
N GLY A 127 -6.82 -5.89 -28.83
CA GLY A 127 -7.17 -4.82 -27.94
C GLY A 127 -6.72 -5.25 -26.55
N PHE A 128 -5.84 -4.46 -25.95
CA PHE A 128 -5.49 -4.61 -24.55
C PHE A 128 -6.77 -4.54 -23.71
N ASN A 129 -7.36 -5.69 -23.43
CA ASN A 129 -8.41 -5.85 -22.45
C ASN A 129 -7.74 -5.63 -21.09
N PHE A 130 -7.95 -4.45 -20.49
CA PHE A 130 -7.73 -4.27 -19.07
C PHE A 130 -8.69 -5.19 -18.32
N ASN A 131 -8.25 -6.41 -18.03
CA ASN A 131 -9.02 -7.38 -17.28
C ASN A 131 -9.00 -6.98 -15.80
N VAL A 132 -9.99 -6.18 -15.37
CA VAL A 132 -10.21 -5.74 -13.97
C VAL A 132 -10.66 -6.86 -13.02
N HIS A 133 -10.35 -8.13 -13.31
CA HIS A 133 -10.83 -9.27 -12.52
C HIS A 133 -9.72 -10.26 -12.14
N ASN A 134 -8.62 -9.77 -11.58
CA ASN A 134 -7.68 -10.64 -10.85
C ASN A 134 -7.41 -10.18 -9.41
N PHE A 135 -8.47 -9.72 -8.73
CA PHE A 135 -8.56 -9.84 -7.28
C PHE A 135 -8.95 -11.29 -6.97
N LEU A 136 -7.95 -12.14 -6.73
CA LEU A 136 -8.17 -13.44 -6.11
C LEU A 136 -8.61 -13.23 -4.66
N ILE A 137 -9.91 -13.37 -4.43
CA ILE A 137 -10.50 -13.68 -3.13
C ILE A 137 -10.24 -15.18 -2.91
N PRO A 138 -9.54 -15.61 -1.83
CA PRO A 138 -9.50 -17.03 -1.51
C PRO A 138 -10.83 -17.47 -0.88
N GLU A 139 -11.66 -18.17 -1.65
CA GLU A 139 -12.75 -19.00 -1.12
C GLU A 139 -12.20 -20.38 -0.74
N GLU A 140 -12.23 -20.72 0.55
CA GLU A 140 -12.32 -22.12 0.98
C GLU A 140 -13.78 -22.45 1.32
N VAL A 141 -14.28 -23.46 0.63
CA VAL A 141 -15.62 -24.02 0.73
C VAL A 141 -15.68 -25.02 1.89
N SER A 142 -16.76 -25.03 2.66
CA SER A 142 -17.21 -26.25 3.36
C SER A 142 -18.72 -26.39 3.25
N VAL A 143 -19.10 -27.61 2.86
CA VAL A 143 -20.33 -28.04 2.19
C VAL A 143 -21.35 -28.59 3.20
N PHE A 144 -22.61 -28.73 2.72
CA PHE A 144 -23.74 -29.56 3.20
C PHE A 144 -24.71 -28.88 4.19
N GLY A 145 -26.02 -28.86 3.98
CA GLY A 145 -26.86 -29.45 2.94
C GLY A 145 -28.31 -28.99 3.16
N ALA A 146 -29.08 -28.94 2.07
CA ALA A 146 -30.51 -28.67 2.09
C ALA A 146 -31.27 -29.93 2.52
N PHE A 147 -32.23 -29.79 3.44
CA PHE A 147 -33.62 -30.24 3.34
C PHE A 147 -34.47 -29.47 4.36
#